data_AF-A0A2R6AT45-F1
#
_entry.id   AF-A0A2R6AT45-F1
#
_cell.length_a   1.000
_cell.length_b   1.000
_cell.length_c   1.000
_cell.angle_alpha   90.00
_cell.angle_beta   90.00
_cell.angle_gamma   90.00
#
_symmetry.space_group_name_H-M   'P 1'
#
loop_
_entity.id
_entity.type
_entity.pdbx_description
1 polymer ?
#
loop_
_entity_poly.entity_id
_entity_poly.type
_entity_poly.pdbx_seq_one_letter_code
_entity_poly.pdbx_strand_id
1 'polypeptide(L)' 'MSSIDEVALPICTSCRTPIILGEKGTKFLCPKCGVVVIWRC' A
#
# COMPACT_ATOMS: atom_id res chain seq x y z
N MET A 1 -12.17 12.35 23.32
CA MET A 1 -12.28 12.10 21.86
C MET A 1 -11.16 11.15 21.52
N SER A 2 -11.47 9.86 21.45
CA SER A 2 -10.52 8.81 21.10
C SER A 2 -10.09 9.03 19.64
N SER A 3 -8.81 9.31 19.43
CA SER A 3 -8.20 9.33 18.11
C SER A 3 -8.41 7.98 17.46
N ILE A 4 -9.39 7.88 16.56
CA ILE A 4 -9.49 6.74 15.66
C ILE A 4 -8.37 6.99 14.67
N ASP A 5 -7.20 6.42 14.94
CA ASP A 5 -6.15 6.32 13.94
C ASP A 5 -6.74 5.48 12.80
N GLU A 6 -7.27 6.15 11.77
CA GLU A 6 -7.68 5.51 10.52
C GLU A 6 -6.42 4.86 9.94
N VAL A 7 -6.22 3.57 10.24
CA VAL A 7 -5.16 2.77 9.63
C VAL A 7 -5.48 2.65 8.15
N ALA A 8 -4.97 3.60 7.37
CA ALA A 8 -5.13 3.61 5.93
C ALA A 8 -4.39 2.40 5.37
N LEU A 9 -5.15 1.37 4.98
CA LEU A 9 -4.60 0.19 4.32
C LEU A 9 -4.05 0.61 2.94
N PRO A 10 -2.80 0.26 2.61
CA PRO A 10 -2.24 0.61 1.32
C PRO A 10 -3.02 -0.10 0.22
N ILE A 11 -3.31 0.61 -0.87
CA ILE A 11 -4.04 0.07 -2.02
C ILE A 11 -3.04 -0.48 -3.04
N CYS A 12 -3.26 -1.71 -3.51
CA CYS A 12 -2.48 -2.30 -4.58
C CYS A 12 -2.62 -1.47 -5.86
N THR A 13 -1.50 -1.02 -6.42
CA THR A 13 -1.46 -0.17 -7.62
C THR A 13 -2.03 -0.87 -8.86
N SER A 14 -2.04 -2.21 -8.88
CA SER A 14 -2.55 -2.99 -10.02
C SER A 14 -4.00 -3.43 -9.87
N CYS A 15 -4.37 -3.96 -8.70
CA CYS A 15 -5.70 -4.54 -8.47
C CYS A 15 -6.69 -3.49 -7.95
N ARG A 16 -6.18 -2.37 -7.43
CA ARG A 16 -6.96 -1.33 -6.72
C ARG A 16 -7.71 -1.87 -5.51
N THR A 17 -7.24 -2.97 -4.94
CA THR A 17 -7.75 -3.58 -3.71
C THR A 17 -6.86 -3.17 -2.52
N PRO A 18 -7.43 -3.01 -1.32
CA PRO A 18 -6.64 -2.78 -0.10
C PRO A 18 -5.82 -4.02 0.23
N ILE A 19 -4.54 -3.83 0.57
CA ILE A 19 -3.64 -4.90 1.03
C ILE A 19 -3.88 -5.10 2.52
N ILE A 20 -4.30 -6.31 2.90
CA ILE A 20 -4.66 -6.63 4.28
C ILE A 20 -3.39 -6.88 5.10
N LEU A 21 -3.40 -6.48 6.38
CA LEU A 21 -2.31 -6.81 7.31
C LEU A 21 -2.18 -8.33 7.45
N GLY A 22 -1.04 -8.90 7.06
CA GLY A 22 -0.79 -10.34 7.05
C GLY A 22 -0.83 -10.99 5.66
N GLU A 23 -1.26 -10.25 4.63
CA GLU A 23 -1.12 -10.66 3.23
C GLU A 23 0.35 -10.49 2.78
N LYS A 24 0.80 -11.29 1.79
CA LYS A 24 2.16 -11.23 1.23
C LYS A 24 2.34 -10.02 0.28
N GLY A 25 2.03 -8.82 0.77
CA GLY A 25 2.23 -7.59 0.03
C GLY A 25 3.71 -7.17 -0.02
N THR A 26 4.11 -6.58 -1.15
CA THR A 26 5.40 -5.92 -1.30
C THR A 26 5.23 -4.45 -1.65
N LYS A 27 6.20 -3.65 -1.23
CA LYS A 27 6.34 -2.25 -1.64
C LYS A 27 7.72 -2.02 -2.21
N PHE A 28 7.79 -1.31 -3.32
CA PHE A 28 9.04 -0.94 -3.96
C PHE A 28 8.88 0.40 -4.68
N LEU A 29 10.01 1.06 -4.93
CA LEU A 29 10.02 2.27 -5.74
C LEU A 29 9.88 1.89 -7.21
N CYS A 30 9.15 2.71 -7.98
CA CYS A 30 8.99 2.52 -9.40
C CYS A 30 10.37 2.38 -10.08
N PRO A 31 10.64 1.26 -10.77
CA PRO A 31 11.96 1.00 -11.35
C PRO A 31 12.31 1.96 -12.50
N LYS A 32 11.34 2.71 -13.01
CA LYS A 32 11.53 3.68 -14.09
C LYS A 32 11.90 5.07 -13.59
N CYS A 33 11.25 5.57 -12.54
CA CYS A 33 11.43 6.96 -12.07
C CYS A 33 12.01 7.07 -10.65
N GLY A 34 11.93 6.03 -9.82
CA GLY A 34 12.48 6.02 -8.47
C GLY A 34 11.75 6.88 -7.43
N VAL A 35 10.74 7.65 -7.83
CA VAL A 35 10.01 8.59 -6.93
C VAL A 35 8.64 8.08 -6.47
N VAL A 36 8.02 7.16 -7.21
CA VAL A 36 6.67 6.65 -6.87
C VAL A 36 6.80 5.35 -6.08
N VAL A 37 6.13 5.25 -4.95
CA VAL A 37 6.01 3.99 -4.19
C VAL A 37 4.88 3.16 -4.80
N ILE A 38 5.24 1.98 -5.29
CA ILE A 38 4.30 1.00 -5.84
C ILE A 38 4.00 -0.05 -4.77
N TRP A 39 2.71 -0.31 -4.57
CA TRP A 39 2.21 -1.36 -3.69
C TRP A 39 1.63 -2.51 -4.51
N ARG A 40 2.00 -3.73 -4.17
CA ARG A 40 1.49 -4.95 -4.80
C ARG A 40 1.05 -5.92 -3.71
N CYS A 41 -0.22 -6.32 -3.72
CA CYS A 41 -0.73 -7.47 -2.97
C CYS A 41 -0.07 -8.76 -3.45
#